data_AF-A0A7C4ETA9-F1
#
_entry.id   AF-A0A7C4ETA9-F1
#
_cell.length_a   1.000
_cell.length_b   1.000
_cell.length_c   1.000
_cell.angle_alpha   90.00
_cell.angle_beta   90.00
_cell.angle_gamma   90.00
#
_symmetry.space_group_name_H-M   'P 1'
#
loop_
_entity.id
_entity.type
_entity.pdbx_description
1 polymer ?
#
loop_
_entity_poly.entity_id
_entity_poly.type
_entity_poly.pdbx_seq_one_letter_code
_entity_poly.pdbx_strand_id
1 'polypeptide(L)'
;MTRFQIGMKRELVVSTGQEHTAQVFYKNLPDVFATPFLAGFMERVCAELMDEHLQQGEQSVGAFMQLKHTAPTPLGMSIRIAATLVGVDG
;
A
#
# COMPACT_ATOMS: atom_id res chain seq x y z
N MET A 1 10.50 19.35 17.58
CA MET A 1 10.32 19.18 16.13
C MET A 1 9.14 18.25 15.92
N THR A 2 8.23 18.54 14.99
CA THR A 2 7.14 17.62 14.67
C THR A 2 7.72 16.34 14.09
N ARG A 3 7.40 15.23 14.74
CA ARG A 3 7.84 13.87 14.42
C ARG A 3 7.47 13.45 13.00
N PHE A 4 6.30 13.88 12.55
CA PHE A 4 5.82 13.73 11.20
C PHE A 4 5.95 15.06 10.47
N GLN A 5 6.52 15.02 9.26
CA GLN A 5 6.74 16.18 8.41
C GLN A 5 6.03 15.97 7.08
N ILE A 6 5.18 16.92 6.70
CA ILE A 6 4.52 16.90 5.39
C ILE A 6 5.59 16.81 4.30
N GLY A 7 5.36 15.94 3.33
CA GLY A 7 6.30 15.66 2.25
C GLY A 7 7.25 14.50 2.53
N MET A 8 7.22 13.87 3.70
CA MET A 8 7.86 12.57 3.93
C MET A 8 7.39 11.53 2.91
N LYS A 9 8.31 10.68 2.43
CA LYS A 9 8.06 9.74 1.35
C LYS A 9 8.62 8.37 1.67
N ARG A 10 7.94 7.35 1.15
CA ARG A 10 8.46 5.99 1.09
C ARG A 10 8.00 5.33 -0.19
N GLU A 11 8.80 4.42 -0.70
CA GLU A 11 8.48 3.62 -1.88
C GLU A 11 8.80 2.15 -1.61
N LEU A 12 7.97 1.26 -2.16
CA LEU A 12 8.26 -0.16 -2.26
C LEU A 12 8.02 -0.65 -3.68
N VAL A 13 8.84 -1.62 -4.10
CA VAL A 13 8.74 -2.29 -5.39
C VAL A 13 8.44 -3.76 -5.12
N VAL A 14 7.39 -4.28 -5.75
CA VAL A 14 6.92 -5.66 -5.56
C VAL A 14 6.77 -6.32 -6.92
N SER A 15 7.25 -7.56 -7.02
CA SER A 15 6.93 -8.42 -8.16
C SER A 15 5.56 -9.05 -7.95
N THR A 16 4.67 -8.89 -8.92
CA THR A 16 3.37 -9.56 -8.93
C THR A 16 3.55 -11.04 -9.17
N GLY A 17 2.82 -11.86 -8.42
CA GLY A 17 2.96 -13.32 -8.40
C GLY A 17 1.60 -13.98 -8.30
N GLN A 18 1.55 -15.30 -8.39
CA GLN A 18 0.28 -16.03 -8.36
C GLN A 18 -0.48 -15.83 -7.04
N GLU A 19 0.25 -15.62 -5.95
CA GLU A 19 -0.30 -15.25 -4.65
C GLU A 19 -1.06 -13.91 -4.66
N HIS A 20 -0.79 -13.06 -5.66
CA HIS A 20 -1.41 -11.74 -5.82
C HIS A 20 -2.56 -11.71 -6.84
N THR A 21 -2.97 -12.85 -7.40
CA THR A 21 -4.04 -12.89 -8.41
C THR A 21 -5.42 -12.55 -7.82
N ALA A 22 -6.28 -11.91 -8.61
CA ALA A 22 -7.67 -11.68 -8.26
C ALA A 22 -8.44 -13.00 -8.04
N GLN A 23 -7.98 -14.11 -8.64
CA GLN A 23 -8.56 -15.44 -8.44
C GLN A 23 -8.32 -16.05 -7.04
N VAL A 24 -7.48 -15.43 -6.20
CA VAL A 24 -7.40 -15.78 -4.77
C VAL A 24 -8.70 -15.39 -4.06
N PHE A 25 -9.32 -14.28 -4.45
CA PHE A 25 -10.54 -13.78 -3.84
C PHE A 25 -11.79 -14.40 -4.45
N TYR A 26 -11.83 -14.57 -5.77
CA TYR A 26 -12.95 -15.21 -6.45
C TYR A 26 -12.51 -15.84 -7.77
N LYS A 27 -12.77 -17.14 -7.94
CA LYS A 27 -12.21 -17.94 -9.05
C LYS A 27 -12.58 -17.46 -10.44
N ASN A 28 -13.71 -16.77 -10.60
CA ASN A 28 -14.16 -16.26 -11.89
C ASN A 28 -13.73 -14.80 -12.16
N LEU A 29 -12.67 -14.32 -11.48
CA LEU A 29 -12.03 -13.05 -11.80
C LEU A 29 -10.87 -13.25 -12.80
N PRO A 30 -10.44 -12.18 -13.51
CA PRO A 30 -9.30 -12.26 -14.40
C PRO A 30 -8.01 -12.66 -13.65
N ASP A 31 -7.11 -13.39 -14.31
CA ASP A 31 -5.82 -13.80 -13.74
C ASP A 31 -4.79 -12.66 -13.81
N VAL A 32 -5.05 -11.62 -13.04
CA VAL A 32 -4.26 -10.39 -12.95
C VAL A 32 -4.14 -9.94 -11.50
N PHE A 33 -3.24 -9.00 -11.24
CA PHE A 33 -3.05 -8.42 -9.92
C PHE A 33 -4.36 -7.86 -9.34
N ALA A 34 -4.69 -8.23 -8.11
CA ALA A 34 -5.97 -7.91 -7.50
C ALA A 34 -6.01 -6.53 -6.81
N THR A 35 -7.18 -5.88 -6.84
CA THR A 35 -7.44 -4.66 -6.08
C THR A 35 -7.15 -4.79 -4.58
N PRO A 36 -7.50 -5.90 -3.88
CA PRO A 36 -7.19 -6.01 -2.46
C PRO A 36 -5.69 -6.06 -2.16
N PHE A 37 -4.86 -6.62 -3.06
CA PHE A 37 -3.41 -6.56 -2.90
C PHE A 37 -2.86 -5.17 -3.15
N LEU A 38 -3.41 -4.43 -4.12
CA LEU A 38 -3.09 -3.01 -4.31
C LEU A 38 -3.35 -2.22 -3.01
N ALA A 39 -4.55 -2.38 -2.44
CA ALA A 39 -4.94 -1.78 -1.17
C ALA A 39 -3.95 -2.15 -0.04
N GLY A 40 -3.66 -3.44 0.12
CA GLY A 40 -2.74 -3.92 1.15
C GLY A 40 -1.32 -3.37 1.02
N PHE A 41 -0.77 -3.28 -0.20
CA PHE A 41 0.55 -2.68 -0.42
C PHE A 41 0.56 -1.16 -0.21
N MET A 42 -0.53 -0.46 -0.55
CA MET A 42 -0.70 0.95 -0.23
C MET A 42 -0.72 1.17 1.30
N GLU A 43 -1.46 0.36 2.07
CA GLU A 43 -1.41 0.44 3.53
C GLU A 43 -0.04 0.11 4.09
N ARG A 44 0.59 -0.95 3.57
CA ARG A 44 1.93 -1.37 4.02
C ARG A 44 2.96 -0.26 3.84
N VAL A 45 3.02 0.39 2.68
CA VAL A 45 4.01 1.47 2.47
C VAL A 45 3.77 2.66 3.41
N CYS A 46 2.51 2.96 3.73
CA CYS A 46 2.14 4.01 4.67
C CYS A 46 2.49 3.63 6.11
N ALA A 47 2.21 2.39 6.51
CA ALA A 47 2.56 1.86 7.82
C ALA A 47 4.08 1.83 8.02
N GLU A 48 4.84 1.33 7.04
CA GLU A 48 6.30 1.34 7.10
C GLU A 48 6.87 2.78 7.16
N LEU A 49 6.26 3.74 6.45
CA LEU A 49 6.65 5.15 6.56
C LEU A 49 6.38 5.73 7.95
N MET A 50 5.27 5.36 8.58
CA MET A 50 4.96 5.83 9.93
C MET A 50 5.87 5.17 10.97
N ASP A 51 6.14 3.88 10.82
CA ASP A 51 6.92 3.05 11.76
C ASP A 51 8.34 3.59 11.98
N GLU A 52 8.97 4.14 10.94
CA GLU A 52 10.28 4.83 11.01
C GLU A 52 10.31 5.98 12.03
N HIS A 53 9.15 6.48 12.39
CA HIS A 53 8.99 7.60 13.30
C HIS A 53 8.30 7.20 14.60
N LEU A 54 7.63 6.04 14.70
CA LEU A 54 6.90 5.58 15.90
C LEU A 54 7.82 5.34 17.12
N GLN A 55 7.29 5.51 18.34
CA GLN A 55 8.02 5.36 19.61
C GLN A 55 7.66 3.99 20.15
N GLN A 56 8.45 3.54 21.12
CA GLN A 56 8.16 2.31 21.81
C GLN A 56 6.74 2.33 22.39
N GLY A 57 5.94 1.33 22.01
CA GLY A 57 4.56 1.17 22.48
C GLY A 57 3.50 1.84 21.60
N GLU A 58 3.88 2.57 20.55
CA GLU A 58 2.93 3.12 19.59
C GLU A 58 2.77 2.24 18.36
N GLN A 59 1.58 2.28 17.75
CA GLN A 59 1.25 1.59 16.51
C GLN A 59 0.31 2.46 15.67
N SER A 60 0.30 2.25 14.37
CA SER A 60 -0.64 2.89 13.45
C SER A 60 -1.78 1.95 13.06
N VAL A 61 -2.98 2.50 12.82
CA VAL A 61 -4.13 1.78 12.26
C VAL A 61 -4.68 2.55 11.06
N GLY A 62 -4.92 1.85 9.95
CA GLY A 62 -5.61 2.41 8.79
C GLY A 62 -7.09 2.60 9.10
N ALA A 63 -7.56 3.85 9.11
CA ALA A 63 -8.96 4.19 9.42
C ALA A 63 -9.81 4.45 8.17
N PHE A 64 -9.18 4.82 7.06
CA PHE A 64 -9.86 5.15 5.82
C PHE A 64 -8.96 4.86 4.62
N MET A 65 -9.55 4.35 3.55
CA MET A 65 -8.90 4.18 2.27
C MET A 65 -9.82 4.59 1.13
N GLN A 66 -9.26 5.31 0.17
CA GLN A 66 -9.85 5.53 -1.14
C GLN A 66 -8.83 5.17 -2.21
N LEU A 67 -9.25 4.35 -3.18
CA LEU A 67 -8.37 3.90 -4.26
C LEU A 67 -9.11 3.86 -5.59
N LYS A 68 -8.35 3.99 -6.68
CA LYS A 68 -8.80 3.72 -8.05
C LYS A 68 -7.85 2.71 -8.67
N HIS A 69 -8.37 1.59 -9.15
CA HIS A 69 -7.60 0.59 -9.89
C HIS A 69 -7.84 0.82 -11.39
N THR A 70 -6.94 1.60 -12.01
CA THR A 70 -7.20 2.20 -13.32
C THR A 70 -6.78 1.33 -14.50
N ALA A 71 -5.90 0.34 -14.28
CA ALA A 71 -5.43 -0.57 -15.31
C ALA A 71 -5.15 -1.95 -14.70
N PRO A 72 -5.43 -3.05 -15.42
CA PRO A 72 -5.02 -4.38 -15.01
C PRO A 72 -3.49 -4.49 -15.07
N THR A 73 -2.91 -5.25 -14.15
CA THR A 73 -1.47 -5.56 -14.16
C THR A 73 -1.28 -7.08 -14.29
N PRO A 74 -0.75 -7.58 -15.42
CA PRO A 74 -0.36 -8.98 -15.57
C PRO A 74 0.59 -9.45 -14.48
N LEU A 75 0.48 -10.73 -14.11
CA LEU A 75 1.40 -11.38 -13.17
C LEU A 75 2.81 -11.45 -13.75
N GLY A 76 3.84 -11.44 -12.89
CA GLY A 76 5.25 -11.38 -13.28
C GLY A 76 5.77 -9.98 -13.57
N MET A 77 4.91 -8.95 -13.58
CA MET A 77 5.33 -7.56 -13.67
C MET A 77 5.77 -7.01 -12.32
N SER A 78 6.54 -5.93 -12.35
CA SER A 78 6.91 -5.15 -11.17
C SER A 78 5.95 -3.98 -10.99
N ILE A 79 5.43 -3.81 -9.77
CA ILE A 79 4.62 -2.66 -9.35
C ILE A 79 5.41 -1.82 -8.36
N ARG A 80 5.20 -0.51 -8.43
CA ARG A 80 5.83 0.48 -7.55
C ARG A 80 4.74 1.21 -6.78
N ILE A 81 4.86 1.22 -5.46
CA ILE A 81 3.90 1.85 -4.57
C ILE A 81 4.64 2.94 -3.81
N ALA A 82 4.20 4.18 -3.97
CA ALA A 82 4.81 5.35 -3.35
C ALA A 82 3.81 6.04 -2.42
N ALA A 83 4.22 6.26 -1.17
CA ALA A 83 3.50 7.06 -0.18
C ALA A 83 4.12 8.45 -0.08
N THR A 84 3.26 9.44 0.17
CA THR A 84 3.69 10.79 0.57
C THR A 84 2.76 11.25 1.69
N LEU A 85 3.33 11.71 2.81
CA LEU A 85 2.55 12.30 3.88
C LEU A 85 2.05 13.69 3.45
N VAL A 86 0.74 13.88 3.37
CA VAL A 86 0.13 15.12 2.85
C VAL A 86 -0.44 16.04 3.92
N GLY A 87 -0.66 15.53 5.13
CA GLY A 87 -1.23 16.28 6.24
C GLY A 87 -1.10 15.52 7.54
N VAL A 88 -1.18 16.24 8.66
CA VAL A 88 -1.21 15.70 10.02
C VAL A 88 -2.23 16.54 10.78
N ASP A 89 -3.31 15.89 11.20
CA ASP A 89 -4.40 16.53 11.94
C ASP A 89 -4.53 15.85 13.30
N GLY A 90 -4.43 16.63 14.37
CA GLY A 90 -4.41 16.14 15.76
C GLY A 90 -3.90 17.20 16.72
#